data_AF-A0A1X1KL23-F1
#
_entry.id   AF-A0A1X1KL23-F1
#
_cell.length_a   1.000
_cell.length_b   1.000
_cell.length_c   1.000
_cell.angle_alpha   90.00
_cell.angle_beta   90.00
_cell.angle_gamma   90.00
#
_symmetry.space_group_name_H-M   'P 1'
#
loop_
_entity.id
_entity.type
_entity.pdbx_description
1 polymer ?
#
loop_
_entity_poly.entity_id
_entity_poly.type
_entity_poly.pdbx_seq_one_letter_code
_entity_poly.pdbx_strand_id
1 'polypeptide(L)'
;MKDKVTKNKIIEFVKSTQVFNKDMQNNVISVKALDNIRDFIFNVNQVFTLDDATKVALDDICHRCLVYSDFFKPNVDLVDMTKKINCIRFDVILELKTAKIDIF
;
A
#
# COMPACT_ATOMS: atom_id res chain seq x y z
N MET A 1 -23.63 -15.81 7.10
CA MET A 1 -22.83 -14.69 7.69
C MET A 1 -21.40 -14.65 7.18
N LYS A 2 -20.67 -15.78 7.15
CA LYS A 2 -19.28 -15.84 6.64
C LYS A 2 -19.13 -15.32 5.20
N ASP A 3 -20.03 -15.69 4.29
CA ASP A 3 -19.96 -15.29 2.87
C ASP A 3 -20.11 -13.77 2.66
N LYS A 4 -20.92 -13.11 3.51
CA LYS A 4 -21.09 -11.65 3.47
C LYS A 4 -19.81 -10.94 3.91
N VAL A 5 -19.11 -11.46 4.92
CA VAL A 5 -17.83 -10.92 5.41
C VAL A 5 -16.75 -11.06 4.34
N THR A 6 -16.62 -12.24 3.72
CA THR A 6 -15.66 -12.47 2.63
C THR A 6 -15.94 -11.56 1.43
N LYS A 7 -17.20 -11.42 1.03
CA LYS A 7 -17.59 -10.51 -0.06
C LYS A 7 -17.20 -9.06 0.23
N ASN A 8 -17.41 -8.58 1.46
CA ASN A 8 -17.02 -7.23 1.84
C ASN A 8 -15.49 -7.02 1.79
N LYS A 9 -14.70 -8.00 2.26
CA LYS A 9 -13.23 -7.93 2.19
C LYS A 9 -12.72 -7.81 0.75
N ILE A 10 -13.30 -8.58 -0.18
CA ILE A 10 -12.95 -8.51 -1.61
C ILE A 10 -13.32 -7.15 -2.20
N ILE A 11 -14.48 -6.60 -1.85
CA ILE A 11 -14.91 -5.28 -2.34
C ILE A 11 -13.95 -4.18 -1.88
N GLU A 12 -13.59 -4.16 -0.60
CA GLU A 12 -12.65 -3.17 -0.06
C GLU A 12 -11.25 -3.33 -0.64
N PHE A 13 -10.81 -4.57 -0.85
CA PHE A 13 -9.58 -4.85 -1.59
C PHE A 13 -9.60 -4.23 -2.98
N VAL A 14 -10.60 -4.54 -3.81
CA VAL A 14 -10.71 -4.00 -5.19
C VAL A 14 -10.69 -2.47 -5.19
N LYS A 15 -11.42 -1.82 -4.28
CA LYS A 15 -11.41 -0.34 -4.17
C LYS A 15 -10.03 0.18 -3.83
N SER A 16 -9.34 -0.42 -2.84
CA SER A 16 -8.01 0.01 -2.44
C SER A 16 -6.97 -0.21 -3.55
N THR A 17 -7.06 -1.30 -4.31
CA THR A 17 -6.21 -1.54 -5.49
C THR A 17 -6.42 -0.46 -6.56
N GLN A 18 -7.67 -0.08 -6.84
CA GLN A 18 -7.98 0.99 -7.79
C GLN A 18 -7.40 2.34 -7.35
N VAL A 19 -7.50 2.67 -6.06
CA VAL A 19 -6.92 3.90 -5.50
C VAL A 19 -5.40 3.87 -5.58
N PHE A 20 -4.74 2.77 -5.17
CA PHE A 20 -3.30 2.61 -5.27
C PHE A 20 -2.80 2.82 -6.71
N ASN A 21 -3.45 2.18 -7.69
CA ASN A 21 -3.12 2.32 -9.11
C ASN A 21 -3.30 3.75 -9.61
N LYS A 22 -4.41 4.39 -9.25
CA LYS A 22 -4.68 5.78 -9.64
C LYS A 22 -3.64 6.73 -9.05
N ASP A 23 -3.27 6.55 -7.78
CA ASP A 23 -2.27 7.37 -7.11
C ASP A 23 -0.88 7.19 -7.73
N MET A 24 -0.53 5.95 -8.11
CA MET A 24 0.70 5.64 -8.80
C MET A 24 0.75 6.28 -10.20
N GLN A 25 -0.31 6.13 -11.01
CA GLN A 25 -0.38 6.69 -12.37
C GLN A 25 -0.31 8.22 -12.37
N ASN A 26 -0.94 8.87 -11.39
CA ASN A 26 -0.94 10.34 -11.28
C ASN A 26 0.22 10.88 -10.45
N ASN A 27 1.14 10.02 -10.00
CA ASN A 27 2.26 10.36 -9.12
C ASN A 27 1.83 11.21 -7.91
N VAL A 28 0.76 10.81 -7.22
CA VAL A 28 0.20 11.57 -6.09
C VAL A 28 1.16 11.55 -4.90
N ILE A 29 1.63 12.71 -4.44
CA ILE A 29 2.57 12.85 -3.32
C ILE A 29 1.87 13.58 -2.17
N SER A 30 1.36 12.81 -1.21
CA SER A 30 0.67 13.34 -0.04
C SER A 30 0.65 12.33 1.11
N VAL A 31 0.35 12.79 2.32
CA VAL A 31 0.03 11.92 3.46
C VAL A 31 -1.09 10.94 3.10
N LYS A 32 -2.12 11.40 2.37
CA LYS A 32 -3.23 10.54 1.95
C LYS A 32 -2.78 9.42 1.01
N ALA A 33 -1.79 9.67 0.14
CA ALA A 33 -1.23 8.62 -0.71
C ALA A 33 -0.51 7.54 0.10
N LEU A 34 0.17 7.92 1.18
CA LEU A 34 0.79 6.96 2.13
C LEU A 34 -0.26 6.14 2.88
N ASP A 35 -1.35 6.77 3.32
CA ASP A 35 -2.47 6.05 3.94
C ASP A 35 -3.15 5.10 2.96
N ASN A 36 -3.34 5.50 1.70
CA ASN A 36 -3.91 4.63 0.67
C ASN A 36 -3.04 3.38 0.41
N ILE A 37 -1.70 3.51 0.49
CA ILE A 37 -0.79 2.37 0.39
C ILE A 37 -0.98 1.43 1.59
N ARG A 38 -1.07 1.97 2.81
CA ARG A 38 -1.32 1.17 4.02
C ARG A 38 -2.67 0.46 3.99
N ASP A 39 -3.72 1.14 3.53
CA ASP A 39 -5.06 0.55 3.34
C ASP A 39 -5.03 -0.59 2.32
N PHE A 40 -4.30 -0.41 1.23
CA PHE A 40 -4.11 -1.46 0.22
C PHE A 40 -3.40 -2.69 0.81
N ILE A 41 -2.28 -2.51 1.50
CA ILE A 41 -1.54 -3.59 2.17
C ILE A 41 -2.43 -4.31 3.19
N PHE A 42 -3.17 -3.55 3.99
CA PHE A 42 -4.12 -4.12 4.95
C PHE A 42 -5.13 -5.03 4.25
N ASN A 43 -5.72 -4.59 3.14
CA ASN A 43 -6.68 -5.40 2.40
C ASN A 43 -6.07 -6.62 1.70
N VAL A 44 -4.82 -6.54 1.24
CA VAL A 44 -4.08 -7.72 0.77
C VAL A 44 -4.01 -8.77 1.90
N ASN A 45 -3.61 -8.36 3.11
CA ASN A 45 -3.52 -9.25 4.28
C ASN A 45 -4.87 -9.87 4.69
N GLN A 46 -5.99 -9.23 4.31
CA GLN A 46 -7.34 -9.76 4.58
C GLN A 46 -7.84 -10.77 3.55
N VAL A 47 -7.34 -10.71 2.31
CA VAL A 47 -7.83 -11.49 1.17
C VAL A 47 -6.90 -12.66 0.84
N PHE A 48 -5.58 -12.46 0.94
CA PHE A 48 -4.60 -13.47 0.59
C PHE A 48 -4.02 -14.15 1.82
N THR A 49 -3.68 -15.43 1.67
CA THR A 49 -2.88 -16.14 2.67
C THR A 49 -1.42 -15.89 2.36
N LEU A 50 -0.77 -15.08 3.18
CA LEU A 50 0.65 -14.73 3.04
C LEU A 50 1.52 -15.58 3.96
N ASP A 51 2.73 -15.90 3.53
CA ASP A 51 3.75 -16.40 4.44
C ASP A 51 4.24 -15.30 5.40
N ASP A 52 4.93 -15.70 6.46
CA ASP A 52 5.30 -14.76 7.52
C ASP A 52 6.39 -13.77 7.07
N ALA A 53 7.25 -14.17 6.12
CA ALA A 53 8.26 -13.28 5.56
C ALA A 53 7.61 -12.12 4.78
N THR A 54 6.63 -12.44 3.94
CA THR A 54 5.85 -11.47 3.16
C THR A 54 5.09 -10.52 4.08
N LYS A 55 4.46 -11.04 5.16
CA LYS A 55 3.78 -10.19 6.15
C LYS A 55 4.72 -9.19 6.79
N VAL A 56 5.89 -9.65 7.25
CA VAL A 56 6.89 -8.79 7.89
C VAL A 56 7.37 -7.71 6.92
N ALA A 57 7.67 -8.07 5.67
CA ALA A 57 8.09 -7.09 4.66
C ALA A 57 7.00 -6.03 4.38
N LEU A 58 5.73 -6.45 4.29
CA LEU A 58 4.60 -5.54 4.11
C LEU A 58 4.34 -4.65 5.35
N ASP A 59 4.54 -5.17 6.55
CA ASP A 59 4.44 -4.41 7.79
C ASP A 59 5.57 -3.36 7.91
N ASP A 60 6.79 -3.71 7.51
CA ASP A 60 7.92 -2.77 7.42
C ASP A 60 7.65 -1.65 6.39
N ILE A 61 7.00 -1.98 5.27
CA ILE A 61 6.54 -0.98 4.30
C ILE A 61 5.47 -0.06 4.93
N CYS A 62 4.50 -0.62 5.67
CA CYS A 62 3.50 0.17 6.39
C CYS A 62 4.15 1.11 7.41
N HIS A 63 5.18 0.65 8.12
CA HIS A 63 5.93 1.47 9.06
C HIS A 63 6.66 2.62 8.35
N ARG A 64 7.30 2.36 7.20
CA ARG A 64 7.91 3.44 6.40
C ARG A 64 6.89 4.47 5.92
N CYS A 65 5.67 4.04 5.57
CA CYS A 65 4.60 4.97 5.23
C CYS A 65 4.27 5.91 6.40
N LEU A 66 4.17 5.38 7.62
CA LEU A 66 3.92 6.18 8.83
C LEU A 66 5.05 7.20 9.08
N VAL A 67 6.30 6.75 9.05
CA VAL A 67 7.47 7.62 9.25
C VAL A 67 7.50 8.74 8.21
N TYR A 68 7.20 8.43 6.94
CA TYR A 68 7.20 9.41 5.87
C TYR A 68 6.02 10.39 5.95
N SER A 69 4.88 9.97 6.50
CA SER A 69 3.77 10.89 6.78
C SER A 69 4.19 11.99 7.76
N ASP A 70 5.00 11.65 8.77
CA ASP A 70 5.52 12.63 9.75
C ASP A 70 6.50 13.64 9.14
N PHE A 71 7.02 13.37 7.94
CA PHE A 71 7.91 14.29 7.22
C PHE A 71 7.15 15.35 6.42
N PHE A 72 5.82 15.23 6.24
CA PHE A 72 4.98 16.26 5.62
C PHE A 72 4.79 17.45 6.57
N LYS A 73 5.82 18.28 6.68
CA LYS A 73 5.86 19.56 7.40
C LYS A 73 5.90 20.72 6.39
N PRO A 74 5.66 21.98 6.78
CA PRO A 74 5.60 23.11 5.83
C PRO A 74 6.79 23.28 4.88
N ASN A 75 7.99 22.84 5.28
CA ASN A 75 9.22 22.93 4.48
C ASN A 75 9.67 21.57 3.91
N VAL A 76 8.72 20.65 3.68
CA VAL A 76 9.03 19.33 3.14
C VAL A 76 9.68 19.44 1.76
N ASP A 77 10.75 18.69 1.54
CA ASP A 77 11.33 18.52 0.21
C ASP A 77 10.44 17.56 -0.60
N LEU A 78 9.62 18.13 -1.49
CA LEU A 78 8.72 17.35 -2.34
C LEU A 78 9.45 16.47 -3.36
N VAL A 79 10.66 16.82 -3.77
CA VAL A 79 11.45 16.00 -4.71
C VAL A 79 11.94 14.75 -4.00
N ASP A 80 12.46 14.90 -2.79
CA ASP A 80 12.85 13.77 -1.94
C ASP A 80 11.63 12.91 -1.56
N MET A 81 10.50 13.53 -1.17
CA MET A 81 9.27 12.79 -0.88
C MET A 81 8.70 12.05 -2.08
N THR A 82 8.83 12.61 -3.29
CA THR A 82 8.44 11.91 -4.53
C THR A 82 9.23 10.62 -4.69
N LYS A 83 10.56 10.67 -4.50
CA LYS A 83 11.41 9.48 -4.57
C LYS A 83 11.02 8.44 -3.52
N LYS A 84 10.87 8.88 -2.27
CA LYS A 84 10.49 8.01 -1.14
C LYS A 84 9.17 7.28 -1.35
N ILE A 85 8.12 8.00 -1.76
CA ILE A 85 6.80 7.40 -2.00
C ILE A 85 6.83 6.44 -3.19
N ASN A 86 7.54 6.79 -4.27
CA ASN A 86 7.66 5.89 -5.42
C ASN A 86 8.46 4.63 -5.08
N CYS A 87 9.54 4.73 -4.29
CA CYS A 87 10.23 3.55 -3.76
C CYS A 87 9.28 2.65 -2.97
N ILE A 88 8.46 3.21 -2.06
CA ILE A 88 7.45 2.43 -1.34
C ILE A 88 6.51 1.69 -2.30
N ARG A 89 5.98 2.37 -3.32
CA ARG A 89 5.08 1.74 -4.30
C ARG A 89 5.76 0.58 -5.03
N PHE A 90 7.01 0.76 -5.45
CA PHE A 90 7.79 -0.30 -6.08
C PHE A 90 8.03 -1.48 -5.13
N ASP A 91 8.38 -1.21 -3.88
CA ASP A 91 8.61 -2.25 -2.87
C ASP A 91 7.34 -3.08 -2.62
N VAL A 92 6.17 -2.43 -2.53
CA VAL A 92 4.88 -3.13 -2.44
C VAL A 92 4.66 -4.06 -3.63
N ILE A 93 4.83 -3.56 -4.85
CA ILE A 93 4.61 -4.35 -6.07
C ILE A 93 5.60 -5.53 -6.13
N LEU A 94 6.86 -5.29 -5.75
CA LEU A 94 7.89 -6.32 -5.73
C LEU A 94 7.56 -7.43 -4.74
N GLU A 95 7.13 -7.06 -3.53
CA GLU A 95 6.78 -8.02 -2.48
C GLU A 95 5.60 -8.90 -2.92
N LEU A 96 4.55 -8.28 -3.47
CA LEU A 96 3.38 -8.99 -3.98
C LEU A 96 3.73 -9.95 -5.12
N LYS A 97 4.57 -9.50 -6.07
CA LYS A 97 5.04 -10.37 -7.16
C LYS A 97 5.88 -11.53 -6.66
N THR A 98 6.73 -11.30 -5.66
CA THR A 98 7.55 -12.33 -5.02
C THR A 98 6.66 -13.39 -4.35
N ALA A 99 5.58 -12.95 -3.71
CA ALA A 99 4.53 -13.80 -3.15
C ALA A 99 3.58 -14.43 -4.19
N LYS A 100 3.83 -14.22 -5.50
CA LYS A 100 3.01 -14.70 -6.63
C LYS A 100 1.56 -14.19 -6.60
N ILE A 101 1.35 -13.00 -6.06
CA ILE A 101 0.08 -12.31 -6.03
C ILE A 101 0.05 -11.33 -7.20
N ASP A 102 -0.79 -11.65 -8.19
CA ASP A 102 -0.95 -10.84 -9.39
C ASP A 102 -2.22 -9.98 -9.32
N ILE A 103 -2.05 -8.66 -9.38
CA ILE A 103 -3.11 -7.67 -9.11
C ILE A 103 -3.03 -6.46 -10.06
N PHE A 104 -2.08 -6.45 -11.00
CA PHE A 104 -1.73 -5.30 -11.82
C PHE A 104 -1.61 -5.67 -13.30
#